data_AF-A0A421CBW2-F1
#
_entry.id   AF-A0A421CBW2-F1
#
_cell.length_a   1.000
_cell.length_b   1.000
_cell.length_c   1.000
_cell.angle_alpha   90.00
_cell.angle_beta   90.00
_cell.angle_gamma   90.00
#
_symmetry.space_group_name_H-M   'P 1'
#
loop_
_entity.id
_entity.type
_entity.pdbx_description
1 polymer ?
#
loop_
_entity_poly.entity_id
_entity_poly.type
_entity_poly.pdbx_seq_one_letter_code
_entity_poly.pdbx_strand_id
1 'polypeptide(L)'
;MASNKNISPYKLIYAVVNFGKGSEVLRIARENGISGGTILLGRGTVRSGLLNFFALYEIRKEIVLIVANNRNAKSLLEALDRDMMLDRPDHGIAFTVDIQEVEGSKELGCNSLQEGRGEKEIMYQLITVIVDRGKAEEVIDTATEMGSKGGTVINARGSGVHERSTLFAMEIEPEKEIVMIVSKIELTQTIVNKIREKLRIDEPGKGIIFIQNVGDAYGLLK
;
A
#
# COMPACT_ATOMS: atom_id res chain seq x y z
N MET A 1 -20.12 13.91 -25.62
CA MET A 1 -20.31 14.09 -24.17
C MET A 1 -19.22 13.29 -23.48
N ALA A 2 -18.20 13.95 -22.96
CA ALA A 2 -17.09 13.28 -22.30
C ALA A 2 -17.60 12.64 -21.00
N SER A 3 -17.42 11.32 -20.86
CA SER A 3 -17.57 10.63 -19.59
C SER A 3 -16.66 11.34 -18.60
N ASN A 4 -17.27 12.04 -17.63
CA ASN A 4 -16.56 12.67 -16.54
C ASN A 4 -16.11 11.53 -15.60
N LYS A 5 -15.09 10.78 -16.00
CA LYS A 5 -14.48 9.75 -15.15
C LYS A 5 -14.06 10.47 -13.88
N ASN A 6 -14.63 10.07 -12.75
CA ASN A 6 -14.20 10.54 -11.44
C ASN A 6 -12.81 9.95 -11.21
N ILE A 7 -11.76 10.68 -11.62
CA ILE A 7 -10.38 10.20 -11.52
C ILE A 7 -10.04 10.21 -10.03
N SER A 8 -9.83 9.02 -9.47
CA SER A 8 -9.41 8.87 -8.08
C SER A 8 -8.16 9.74 -7.82
N PRO A 9 -8.11 10.49 -6.70
CA PRO A 9 -7.13 11.56 -6.49
C PRO A 9 -5.74 10.99 -6.15
N TYR A 10 -5.70 9.74 -5.68
CA TYR A 10 -4.52 9.02 -5.25
C TYR A 10 -4.41 7.66 -5.95
N LYS A 11 -3.18 7.19 -6.12
CA LYS A 11 -2.86 5.87 -6.64
C LYS A 11 -2.02 5.10 -5.63
N LEU A 12 -2.27 3.80 -5.55
CA LEU A 12 -1.37 2.84 -4.90
C LEU A 12 -0.51 2.25 -6.00
N ILE A 13 0.79 2.49 -5.92
CA ILE A 13 1.78 1.93 -6.81
C ILE A 13 2.25 0.62 -6.19
N TYR A 14 2.22 -0.44 -6.97
CA TYR A 14 2.84 -1.72 -6.68
C TYR A 14 4.10 -1.84 -7.53
N ALA A 15 5.26 -2.00 -6.91
CA ALA A 15 6.48 -2.42 -7.61
C ALA A 15 6.87 -3.82 -7.11
N VAL A 16 6.77 -4.82 -7.99
CA VAL A 16 7.17 -6.21 -7.69
C VAL A 16 8.52 -6.45 -8.31
N VAL A 17 9.56 -6.54 -7.49
CA VAL A 17 10.96 -6.57 -7.91
C VAL A 17 11.69 -7.78 -7.33
N ASN A 18 12.91 -8.05 -7.82
CA ASN A 18 13.75 -9.10 -7.25
C ASN A 18 14.10 -8.81 -5.79
N PHE A 19 14.26 -9.87 -4.99
CA PHE A 19 14.64 -9.71 -3.58
C PHE A 19 15.93 -8.88 -3.43
N GLY A 20 15.91 -7.88 -2.53
CA GLY A 20 16.98 -6.93 -2.32
C GLY A 20 16.89 -5.67 -3.19
N LYS A 21 15.93 -5.59 -4.12
CA LYS A 21 15.68 -4.41 -4.96
C LYS A 21 14.58 -3.49 -4.41
N GLY A 22 13.86 -3.87 -3.37
CA GLY A 22 12.83 -3.04 -2.75
C GLY A 22 13.38 -1.71 -2.22
N SER A 23 14.55 -1.73 -1.58
CA SER A 23 15.23 -0.51 -1.11
C SER A 23 15.61 0.44 -2.26
N GLU A 24 15.94 -0.12 -3.43
CA GLU A 24 16.22 0.67 -4.64
C GLU A 24 14.96 1.36 -5.17
N VAL A 25 13.81 0.69 -5.14
CA VAL A 25 12.50 1.31 -5.44
C VAL A 25 12.25 2.49 -4.49
N LEU A 26 12.45 2.30 -3.18
CA LEU A 26 12.27 3.38 -2.20
C LEU A 26 13.26 4.54 -2.41
N ARG A 27 14.48 4.26 -2.89
CA ARG A 27 15.45 5.30 -3.28
C ARG A 27 14.95 6.12 -4.47
N ILE A 28 14.53 5.45 -5.55
CA ILE A 28 14.00 6.10 -6.75
C ILE A 28 12.75 6.92 -6.40
N ALA A 29 11.88 6.40 -5.53
CA ALA A 29 10.70 7.12 -5.04
C ALA A 29 11.07 8.45 -4.38
N ARG A 30 12.08 8.45 -3.49
CA ARG A 30 12.57 9.65 -2.81
C ARG A 30 13.20 10.67 -3.75
N GLU A 31 13.95 10.21 -4.74
CA GLU A 31 14.51 11.06 -5.80
C GLU A 31 13.40 11.74 -6.63
N ASN A 32 12.20 11.15 -6.66
CA ASN A 32 11.00 11.70 -7.29
C ASN A 32 10.09 12.47 -6.29
N GLY A 33 10.58 12.80 -5.10
CA GLY A 33 9.83 13.57 -4.10
C GLY A 33 8.72 12.79 -3.40
N ILE A 34 8.75 11.46 -3.45
CA ILE A 34 7.83 10.59 -2.70
C ILE A 34 8.53 10.08 -1.45
N SER A 35 7.87 10.23 -0.33
CA SER A 35 8.55 10.32 0.95
C SER A 35 8.73 8.98 1.67
N GLY A 36 8.09 7.91 1.19
CA GLY A 36 8.28 6.57 1.71
C GLY A 36 7.45 5.50 1.00
N GLY A 37 7.52 4.29 1.54
CA GLY A 37 6.77 3.13 1.06
C GLY A 37 6.96 1.93 1.98
N THR A 38 6.15 0.89 1.75
CA THR A 38 6.15 -0.34 2.54
C THR A 38 6.50 -1.53 1.65
N ILE A 39 7.46 -2.32 2.08
CA ILE A 39 7.98 -3.51 1.40
C ILE A 39 7.40 -4.76 2.07
N LEU A 40 6.83 -5.61 1.24
CA LEU A 40 6.34 -6.94 1.58
C LEU A 40 7.20 -8.00 0.91
N LEU A 41 7.33 -9.16 1.54
CA LEU A 41 7.98 -10.32 0.92
C LEU A 41 6.97 -11.11 0.08
N GLY A 42 7.39 -11.53 -1.11
CA GLY A 42 6.59 -12.33 -2.01
C GLY A 42 7.41 -13.43 -2.69
N ARG A 43 6.71 -14.26 -3.46
CA ARG A 43 7.31 -15.36 -4.24
C ARG A 43 6.93 -15.21 -5.71
N GLY A 44 7.93 -15.19 -6.58
CA GLY A 44 7.77 -15.26 -8.03
C GLY A 44 7.48 -16.69 -8.49
N THR A 45 6.60 -16.84 -9.46
CA THR A 45 6.15 -18.14 -9.98
C THR A 45 6.50 -18.37 -11.46
N VAL A 46 7.03 -17.35 -12.13
CA VAL A 46 7.43 -17.43 -13.54
C VAL A 46 8.60 -18.39 -13.69
N ARG A 47 8.39 -19.47 -14.45
CA ARG A 47 9.40 -20.51 -14.71
C ARG A 47 10.25 -20.13 -15.93
N SER A 48 11.57 -20.04 -15.77
CA SER A 48 12.50 -20.00 -16.91
C SER A 48 13.11 -21.39 -17.12
N GLY A 49 13.27 -21.83 -18.38
CA GLY A 49 13.62 -23.21 -18.73
C GLY A 49 14.94 -23.75 -18.15
N LEU A 50 15.86 -22.86 -17.72
CA LEU A 50 17.14 -23.22 -17.11
C LEU A 50 17.07 -23.37 -15.57
N LEU A 51 16.07 -22.78 -14.88
CA LEU A 51 15.89 -22.87 -13.43
C LEU A 51 15.32 -24.22 -12.96
N ASN A 52 14.83 -25.05 -13.88
CA ASN A 52 14.32 -26.39 -13.56
C ASN A 52 15.39 -27.37 -13.05
N PHE A 53 16.68 -27.12 -13.35
CA PHE A 53 17.76 -28.02 -12.92
C PHE A 53 18.02 -27.97 -11.41
N PHE A 54 17.71 -26.84 -10.76
CA PHE A 54 17.77 -26.69 -9.31
C PHE A 54 16.36 -26.44 -8.75
N ALA A 55 15.54 -27.49 -8.72
CA ALA A 55 14.16 -27.51 -8.19
C ALA A 55 13.99 -27.12 -6.70
N LEU A 56 14.96 -26.40 -6.13
CA LEU A 56 15.05 -25.87 -4.77
C LEU A 56 15.08 -24.33 -4.73
N TYR A 57 15.12 -23.63 -5.88
CA TYR A 57 15.26 -22.17 -5.89
C TYR A 57 13.89 -21.47 -5.94
N GLU A 58 13.37 -21.11 -4.77
CA GLU A 58 12.24 -20.21 -4.64
C GLU A 58 12.65 -18.79 -5.05
N ILE A 59 12.06 -18.26 -6.12
CA ILE A 59 12.33 -16.88 -6.56
C ILE A 59 11.69 -15.93 -5.56
N ARG A 60 12.46 -15.45 -4.60
CA ARG A 60 12.02 -14.41 -3.66
C ARG A 60 11.85 -13.08 -4.41
N LYS A 61 10.70 -12.45 -4.22
CA LYS A 61 10.38 -11.12 -4.73
C LYS A 61 10.09 -10.19 -3.55
N GLU A 62 10.20 -8.89 -3.80
CA GLU A 62 9.75 -7.85 -2.90
C GLU A 62 8.64 -7.06 -3.58
N ILE A 63 7.57 -6.77 -2.84
CA ILE A 63 6.44 -5.96 -3.31
C ILE A 63 6.49 -4.65 -2.54
N VAL A 64 6.75 -3.55 -3.23
CA VAL A 64 6.80 -2.22 -2.64
C VAL A 64 5.48 -1.51 -2.93
N LEU A 65 4.81 -1.10 -1.85
CA LEU A 65 3.58 -0.33 -1.84
C LEU A 65 3.89 1.13 -1.58
N ILE A 66 3.50 1.99 -2.51
CA ILE A 66 3.72 3.44 -2.43
C ILE A 66 2.42 4.16 -2.74
N VAL A 67 2.00 5.04 -1.84
CA VAL A 67 0.83 5.89 -2.05
C VAL A 67 1.30 7.23 -2.62
N ALA A 68 0.69 7.68 -3.71
CA ALA A 68 1.03 8.95 -4.35
C ALA A 68 -0.19 9.61 -5.01
N ASN A 69 -0.16 10.92 -5.19
CA ASN A 69 -1.14 11.58 -6.06
C ASN A 69 -0.92 11.19 -7.54
N ASN A 70 -1.90 11.47 -8.41
CA ASN A 70 -1.84 11.11 -9.84
C ASN A 70 -0.57 11.55 -10.58
N ARG A 71 -0.08 12.77 -10.32
CA ARG A 71 1.10 13.31 -10.99
C ARG A 71 2.36 12.55 -10.57
N ASN A 72 2.54 12.42 -9.25
CA ASN A 72 3.71 11.76 -8.68
C ASN A 72 3.71 10.26 -9.00
N ALA A 73 2.55 9.62 -9.02
CA ALA A 73 2.42 8.22 -9.40
C ALA A 73 2.87 7.96 -10.85
N LYS A 74 2.45 8.82 -11.78
CA LYS A 74 2.89 8.73 -13.18
C LYS A 74 4.40 8.94 -13.31
N SER A 75 4.93 10.01 -12.70
CA SER A 75 6.36 10.31 -12.73
C SER A 75 7.20 9.18 -12.15
N LEU A 76 6.77 8.59 -11.03
CA LEU A 76 7.49 7.48 -10.42
C LEU A 76 7.42 6.22 -11.28
N LEU A 77 6.29 5.91 -11.90
CA LEU A 77 6.18 4.73 -12.75
C LEU A 77 7.13 4.82 -13.96
N GLU A 78 7.24 5.99 -14.59
CA GLU A 78 8.19 6.27 -15.67
C GLU A 78 9.65 6.18 -15.20
N ALA A 79 9.94 6.64 -13.98
CA ALA A 79 11.28 6.53 -13.40
C ALA A 79 11.66 5.08 -13.07
N LEU A 80 10.73 4.30 -12.49
CA LEU A 80 10.96 2.88 -12.20
C LEU A 80 11.17 2.07 -13.47
N ASP A 81 10.35 2.30 -14.51
CA ASP A 81 10.49 1.63 -15.81
C ASP A 81 11.89 1.84 -16.39
N ARG A 82 12.34 3.09 -16.46
CA ARG A 82 13.65 3.47 -17.00
C ARG A 82 14.81 2.98 -16.14
N ASP A 83 14.77 3.24 -14.84
CA ASP A 83 15.93 3.06 -13.95
C ASP A 83 16.08 1.59 -13.50
N MET A 84 15.00 0.81 -13.53
CA MET A 84 15.01 -0.62 -13.19
C MET A 84 14.91 -1.54 -14.42
N MET A 85 14.73 -0.98 -15.62
CA MET A 85 14.56 -1.72 -16.88
C MET A 85 13.35 -2.65 -16.86
N LEU A 86 12.20 -2.17 -16.39
CA LEU A 86 10.98 -2.99 -16.26
C LEU A 86 10.38 -3.40 -17.62
N ASP A 87 10.80 -2.74 -18.69
CA ASP A 87 10.54 -3.12 -20.08
C ASP A 87 11.21 -4.45 -20.49
N ARG A 88 12.18 -4.94 -19.69
CA ARG A 88 12.91 -6.18 -19.94
C ARG A 88 12.41 -7.35 -19.08
N PRO A 89 12.49 -8.60 -19.60
CA PRO A 89 12.16 -9.78 -18.82
C PRO A 89 12.98 -9.91 -17.54
N ASP A 90 12.33 -10.36 -16.45
CA ASP A 90 12.94 -10.68 -15.14
C ASP A 90 13.49 -9.50 -14.30
N HIS A 91 13.17 -8.26 -14.69
CA HIS A 91 13.50 -7.07 -13.90
C HIS A 91 12.41 -6.66 -12.89
N GLY A 92 11.20 -7.18 -13.06
CA GLY A 92 10.06 -6.92 -12.18
C GLY A 92 8.87 -6.36 -12.96
N ILE A 93 7.86 -5.91 -12.23
CA ILE A 93 6.72 -5.16 -12.79
C ILE A 93 6.40 -4.00 -11.87
N ALA A 94 5.87 -2.92 -12.44
CA ALA A 94 5.27 -1.85 -11.66
C ALA A 94 3.91 -1.48 -12.25
N PHE A 95 2.92 -1.26 -11.40
CA PHE A 95 1.57 -0.88 -11.82
C PHE A 95 0.88 -0.05 -10.75
N THR A 96 -0.20 0.62 -11.12
CA THR A 96 -0.99 1.44 -10.21
C THR A 96 -2.42 0.96 -10.11
N VAL A 97 -3.01 1.08 -8.93
CA VAL A 97 -4.44 0.93 -8.70
C VAL A 97 -5.00 2.17 -8.01
N ASP A 98 -6.31 2.37 -8.14
CA ASP A 98 -7.02 3.54 -7.63
C ASP A 98 -7.24 3.43 -6.12
N ILE A 99 -7.06 4.54 -5.42
CA ILE A 99 -7.39 4.69 -3.99
C ILE A 99 -8.39 5.83 -3.84
N GLN A 100 -9.40 5.64 -3.00
CA GLN A 100 -10.38 6.68 -2.72
C GLN A 100 -9.82 7.73 -1.76
N GLU A 101 -9.28 7.27 -0.63
CA GLU A 101 -8.87 8.12 0.48
C GLU A 101 -7.55 7.66 1.09
N VAL A 102 -6.81 8.60 1.65
CA VAL A 102 -5.51 8.39 2.31
C VAL A 102 -5.44 9.28 3.55
N GLU A 103 -5.00 8.72 4.68
CA GLU A 103 -4.86 9.41 5.96
C GLU A 103 -3.50 9.08 6.60
N GLY A 104 -2.99 9.95 7.47
CA GLY A 104 -1.64 9.80 8.04
C GLY A 104 -0.49 10.27 7.13
N SER A 105 -0.80 10.90 5.99
CA SER A 105 0.20 11.55 5.14
C SER A 105 -0.06 13.06 5.01
N LYS A 106 0.82 13.86 5.63
CA LYS A 106 0.75 15.34 5.56
C LYS A 106 0.93 15.88 4.14
N GLU A 107 1.64 15.16 3.28
CA GLU A 107 1.98 15.57 1.91
C GLU A 107 0.87 15.25 0.91
N LEU A 108 0.06 14.22 1.18
CA LEU A 108 -1.00 13.78 0.28
C LEU A 108 -2.32 14.51 0.55
N GLY A 109 -2.49 15.12 1.72
CA GLY A 109 -3.66 15.92 2.08
C GLY A 109 -4.92 15.06 2.29
N CYS A 110 -5.85 15.57 3.09
CA CYS A 110 -7.16 14.97 3.30
C CYS A 110 -8.12 15.50 2.22
N ASN A 111 -8.52 14.67 1.27
CA ASN A 111 -9.55 15.03 0.29
C ASN A 111 -10.76 14.11 0.47
N SER A 112 -11.81 14.62 1.12
CA SER A 112 -13.13 14.01 1.09
C SER A 112 -13.71 14.19 -0.31
N LEU A 113 -13.71 13.16 -1.15
CA LEU A 113 -14.41 13.23 -2.42
C LEU A 113 -15.91 12.99 -2.21
N GLN A 114 -16.71 13.85 -2.84
CA GLN A 114 -18.16 13.70 -2.92
C GLN A 114 -18.53 12.44 -3.69
N GLU A 115 -19.57 11.76 -3.20
CA GLU A 115 -20.23 10.61 -3.83
C GLU A 115 -20.60 10.92 -5.29
N GLY A 116 -19.81 10.41 -6.22
CA GLY A 116 -20.13 10.40 -7.63
C GLY A 116 -21.28 9.43 -7.90
N ARG A 117 -22.47 9.96 -8.18
CA ARG A 117 -23.62 9.19 -8.66
C ARG A 117 -23.33 8.60 -10.04
N GLY A 118 -22.92 7.34 -10.07
CA GLY A 118 -22.93 6.53 -11.28
C GLY A 118 -21.72 5.62 -11.44
N GLU A 119 -21.73 4.49 -10.73
CA GLU A 119 -21.13 3.19 -11.10
C GLU A 119 -21.50 2.19 -9.99
N LYS A 120 -21.44 0.88 -10.30
CA LYS A 120 -21.79 -0.30 -9.47
C LYS A 120 -21.92 0.00 -7.96
N GLU A 121 -23.07 -0.33 -7.33
CA GLU A 121 -23.30 -0.07 -5.89
C GLU A 121 -22.16 -0.71 -5.05
N ILE A 122 -21.24 0.13 -4.57
CA ILE A 122 -20.08 -0.31 -3.79
C ILE A 122 -20.59 -0.67 -2.40
N MET A 123 -20.69 -1.97 -2.13
CA MET A 123 -21.17 -2.46 -0.83
C MET A 123 -20.07 -2.49 0.23
N TYR A 124 -18.82 -2.70 -0.19
CA TYR A 124 -17.67 -2.91 0.69
C TYR A 124 -16.47 -2.07 0.27
N GLN A 125 -15.65 -1.73 1.26
CA GLN A 125 -14.36 -1.10 1.06
C GLN A 125 -13.28 -1.88 1.82
N LEU A 126 -12.07 -1.83 1.29
CA LEU A 126 -10.87 -2.36 1.91
C LEU A 126 -10.16 -1.19 2.58
N ILE A 127 -10.11 -1.22 3.91
CA ILE A 127 -9.27 -0.35 4.72
C ILE A 127 -7.94 -1.05 4.89
N THR A 128 -6.85 -0.40 4.46
CA THR A 128 -5.49 -0.86 4.72
C THR A 128 -4.83 0.10 5.67
N VAL A 129 -4.32 -0.41 6.79
CA VAL A 129 -3.62 0.36 7.83
C VAL A 129 -2.21 -0.17 7.94
N ILE A 130 -1.21 0.70 7.80
CA ILE A 130 0.20 0.33 7.98
C ILE A 130 0.71 1.02 9.23
N VAL A 131 1.20 0.24 10.18
CA VAL A 131 1.69 0.68 11.49
C VAL A 131 3.01 0.02 11.83
N ASP A 132 3.68 0.52 12.87
CA ASP A 132 4.83 -0.16 13.45
C ASP A 132 4.46 -1.56 13.94
N ARG A 133 5.44 -2.49 13.87
CA ARG A 133 5.26 -3.83 14.40
C ARG A 133 4.80 -3.81 15.87
N GLY A 134 3.82 -4.66 16.20
CA GLY A 134 3.21 -4.74 17.53
C GLY A 134 2.01 -3.80 17.73
N LYS A 135 1.62 -3.02 16.71
CA LYS A 135 0.44 -2.15 16.75
C LYS A 135 -0.75 -2.70 15.98
N ALA A 136 -0.60 -3.78 15.23
CA ALA A 136 -1.71 -4.35 14.46
C ALA A 136 -2.89 -4.81 15.32
N GLU A 137 -2.64 -5.37 16.50
CA GLU A 137 -3.68 -5.83 17.42
C GLU A 137 -4.57 -4.65 17.88
N GLU A 138 -3.95 -3.52 18.22
CA GLU A 138 -4.67 -2.29 18.60
C GLU A 138 -5.57 -1.78 17.46
N VAL A 139 -5.14 -1.91 16.20
CA VAL A 139 -5.97 -1.60 15.01
C VAL A 139 -7.17 -2.54 14.91
N ILE A 140 -6.94 -3.86 15.05
CA ILE A 140 -7.99 -4.89 14.95
C ILE A 140 -9.04 -4.71 16.05
N ASP A 141 -8.61 -4.51 17.29
CA ASP A 141 -9.51 -4.32 18.43
C ASP A 141 -10.39 -3.10 18.21
N THR A 142 -9.78 -1.99 17.81
CA THR A 142 -10.50 -0.73 17.53
C THR A 142 -11.49 -0.88 16.38
N ALA A 143 -11.12 -1.59 15.32
CA ALA A 143 -12.05 -1.85 14.23
C ALA A 143 -13.21 -2.76 14.67
N THR A 144 -12.93 -3.75 15.52
CA THR A 144 -13.93 -4.68 16.04
C THR A 144 -14.92 -3.97 16.96
N GLU A 145 -14.45 -3.04 17.80
CA GLU A 145 -15.30 -2.15 18.62
C GLU A 145 -16.29 -1.35 17.76
N MET A 146 -15.90 -0.98 16.53
CA MET A 146 -16.74 -0.24 15.57
C MET A 146 -17.57 -1.14 14.64
N GLY A 147 -17.61 -2.45 14.90
CA GLY A 147 -18.44 -3.40 14.16
C GLY A 147 -17.76 -4.15 13.02
N SER A 148 -16.43 -4.03 12.88
CA SER A 148 -15.67 -4.94 12.02
C SER A 148 -15.76 -6.38 12.53
N LYS A 149 -15.73 -7.34 11.61
CA LYS A 149 -15.75 -8.78 11.92
C LYS A 149 -14.36 -9.40 12.04
N GLY A 150 -13.31 -8.59 11.83
CA GLY A 150 -11.92 -9.00 11.92
C GLY A 150 -11.05 -8.29 10.88
N GLY A 151 -9.85 -8.81 10.69
CA GLY A 151 -8.91 -8.33 9.69
C GLY A 151 -7.76 -9.30 9.49
N THR A 152 -6.92 -9.01 8.51
CA THR A 152 -5.72 -9.80 8.20
C THR A 152 -4.49 -8.97 8.50
N VAL A 153 -3.56 -9.53 9.27
CA VAL A 153 -2.28 -8.89 9.60
C VAL A 153 -1.18 -9.49 8.75
N ILE A 154 -0.37 -8.64 8.11
CA ILE A 154 0.73 -9.03 7.23
C ILE A 154 2.01 -8.35 7.72
N ASN A 155 3.05 -9.14 7.93
CA ASN A 155 4.37 -8.61 8.28
C ASN A 155 4.99 -7.90 7.07
N ALA A 156 5.58 -6.74 7.32
CA ALA A 156 6.22 -5.91 6.32
C ALA A 156 7.47 -5.24 6.91
N ARG A 157 8.17 -4.49 6.06
CA ARG A 157 9.19 -3.53 6.48
C ARG A 157 9.05 -2.28 5.63
N GLY A 158 9.49 -1.14 6.09
CA GLY A 158 9.39 0.07 5.28
C GLY A 158 9.77 1.29 6.06
N SER A 159 10.01 2.39 5.35
CA SER A 159 10.43 3.65 5.93
C SER A 159 9.50 4.75 5.44
N GLY A 160 8.90 5.47 6.38
CA GLY A 160 8.31 6.80 6.13
C GLY A 160 9.35 7.92 6.28
N VAL A 161 8.94 9.15 5.97
CA VAL A 161 9.77 10.39 6.03
C VAL A 161 10.45 10.57 7.39
N HIS A 162 9.78 10.13 8.45
CA HIS A 162 10.16 10.33 9.84
C HIS A 162 10.88 9.13 10.46
N GLU A 163 11.10 8.07 9.68
CA GLU A 163 11.72 6.81 10.12
C GLU A 163 13.12 6.63 9.55
N ARG A 164 13.66 7.68 8.93
CA ARG A 164 14.99 7.71 8.34
C ARG A 164 16.05 7.54 9.44
N SER A 165 16.47 6.31 9.66
CA SER A 165 17.62 5.98 10.48
C SER A 165 18.68 5.31 9.60
N THR A 166 19.92 5.71 9.81
CA THR A 166 21.08 5.06 9.19
C THR A 166 21.93 4.44 10.28
N LEU A 167 22.36 3.21 10.06
CA LEU A 167 23.32 2.52 10.92
C LEU A 167 24.47 2.05 10.02
N PHE A 168 25.69 2.47 10.33
CA PHE A 168 26.87 2.22 9.51
C PHE A 168 26.71 2.62 8.02
N ALA A 169 26.10 3.79 7.76
CA ALA A 169 25.78 4.31 6.42
C ALA A 169 24.82 3.43 5.59
N MET A 170 24.16 2.44 6.21
CA MET A 170 23.07 1.67 5.60
C MET A 170 21.73 2.24 6.04
N GLU A 171 20.79 2.37 5.10
CA GLU A 171 19.41 2.76 5.40
C GLU A 171 18.72 1.62 6.16
N ILE A 172 18.09 1.96 7.28
CA ILE A 172 17.30 1.02 8.07
C ILE A 172 15.84 1.15 7.66
N GLU A 173 15.26 0.04 7.25
CA GLU A 173 13.82 -0.10 7.01
C GLU A 173 13.21 -0.80 8.24
N PRO A 174 12.53 -0.08 9.14
CA PRO A 174 11.95 -0.69 10.34
C PRO A 174 10.87 -1.71 9.99
N GLU A 175 10.63 -2.63 10.93
CA GLU A 175 9.57 -3.63 10.81
C GLU A 175 8.19 -2.98 10.94
N LYS A 176 7.29 -3.37 10.05
CA LYS A 176 5.93 -2.86 9.93
C LYS A 176 4.92 -3.99 9.97
N GLU A 177 3.68 -3.65 10.27
CA GLU A 177 2.53 -4.52 10.10
C GLU A 177 1.49 -3.82 9.23
N ILE A 178 0.96 -4.55 8.26
CA ILE A 178 -0.18 -4.11 7.45
C ILE A 178 -1.42 -4.83 7.95
N VAL A 179 -2.46 -4.08 8.28
CA VAL A 179 -3.77 -4.59 8.67
C VAL A 179 -4.76 -4.31 7.54
N MET A 180 -5.35 -5.37 7.01
CA MET A 180 -6.39 -5.32 5.99
C MET A 180 -7.75 -5.62 6.60
N ILE A 181 -8.70 -4.72 6.42
CA ILE A 181 -10.06 -4.83 6.96
C ILE A 181 -11.05 -4.60 5.81
N VAL A 182 -11.88 -5.61 5.54
CA VAL A 182 -13.00 -5.47 4.60
C VAL A 182 -14.22 -5.04 5.39
N SER A 183 -14.67 -3.80 5.22
CA SER A 183 -15.82 -3.21 5.91
C SER A 183 -16.94 -2.93 4.93
N LYS A 184 -18.18 -2.95 5.43
CA LYS A 184 -19.29 -2.33 4.70
C LYS A 184 -19.02 -0.84 4.55
N ILE A 185 -19.39 -0.26 3.42
CA ILE A 185 -19.18 1.17 3.14
C ILE A 185 -19.72 2.08 4.25
N GLU A 186 -20.88 1.72 4.83
CA GLU A 186 -21.54 2.45 5.91
C GLU A 186 -20.74 2.51 7.23
N LEU A 187 -19.85 1.54 7.46
CA LEU A 187 -19.00 1.47 8.65
C LEU A 187 -17.59 2.01 8.42
N THR A 188 -17.16 2.11 7.16
CA THR A 188 -15.77 2.40 6.81
C THR A 188 -15.25 3.66 7.49
N GLN A 189 -15.95 4.79 7.32
CA GLN A 189 -15.46 6.06 7.87
C GLN A 189 -15.41 6.06 9.39
N THR A 190 -16.40 5.41 10.02
CA THR A 190 -16.47 5.25 11.47
C THR A 190 -15.27 4.46 12.00
N ILE A 191 -14.93 3.33 11.35
CA ILE A 191 -13.76 2.52 11.67
C ILE A 191 -12.47 3.34 11.49
N VAL A 192 -12.31 3.98 10.32
CA VAL A 192 -11.11 4.77 9.99
C VAL A 192 -10.89 5.89 10.99
N ASN A 193 -11.92 6.70 11.28
CA ASN A 193 -11.82 7.81 12.22
C ASN A 193 -11.43 7.34 13.62
N LYS A 194 -11.96 6.20 14.07
CA LYS A 194 -11.62 5.66 15.40
C LYS A 194 -10.17 5.17 15.47
N ILE A 195 -9.70 4.48 14.44
CA ILE A 195 -8.29 4.06 14.33
C ILE A 195 -7.37 5.29 14.29
N ARG A 196 -7.71 6.30 13.49
CA ARG A 196 -6.96 7.55 13.37
C ARG A 196 -6.78 8.24 14.72
N GLU A 197 -7.87 8.39 15.46
CA GLU A 197 -7.88 9.03 16.78
C GLU A 197 -7.03 8.23 17.78
N LYS A 198 -7.31 6.92 17.92
CA LYS A 198 -6.71 6.09 18.97
C LYS A 198 -5.21 5.90 18.76
N LEU A 199 -4.78 5.64 17.52
CA LEU A 199 -3.37 5.43 17.18
C LEU A 199 -2.64 6.73 16.80
N ARG A 200 -3.33 7.88 16.77
CA ARG A 200 -2.78 9.19 16.41
C ARG A 200 -2.12 9.16 15.03
N ILE A 201 -2.78 8.53 14.05
CA ILE A 201 -2.23 8.25 12.71
C ILE A 201 -1.79 9.52 11.97
N ASP A 202 -2.45 10.65 12.21
CA ASP A 202 -2.10 11.94 11.59
C ASP A 202 -0.77 12.52 12.13
N GLU A 203 -0.21 11.91 13.18
CA GLU A 203 1.12 12.26 13.67
C GLU A 203 2.24 11.60 12.85
N PRO A 204 3.34 12.33 12.64
CA PRO A 204 4.50 11.81 11.94
C PRO A 204 4.96 10.42 12.41
N GLY A 205 4.99 9.45 11.49
CA GLY A 205 5.51 8.10 11.75
C GLY A 205 4.59 7.18 12.56
N LYS A 206 3.33 7.56 12.81
CA LYS A 206 2.38 6.70 13.53
C LYS A 206 1.62 5.71 12.67
N GLY A 207 1.61 5.93 11.36
CA GLY A 207 1.08 5.00 10.38
C GLY A 207 0.51 5.71 9.16
N ILE A 208 -0.04 4.93 8.25
CA ILE A 208 -0.79 5.42 7.08
C ILE A 208 -2.03 4.55 6.92
N ILE A 209 -3.14 5.17 6.58
CA ILE A 209 -4.39 4.47 6.22
C ILE A 209 -4.72 4.83 4.78
N PHE A 210 -5.17 3.86 4.01
CA PHE A 210 -5.78 4.13 2.70
C PHE A 210 -6.95 3.20 2.42
N ILE A 211 -7.89 3.69 1.62
CA ILE A 211 -9.19 3.04 1.37
C ILE A 211 -9.36 2.75 -0.11
N GLN A 212 -9.73 1.51 -0.42
CA GLN A 212 -10.00 1.05 -1.78
C GLN A 212 -11.42 0.49 -1.90
N ASN A 213 -12.07 0.72 -3.04
CA ASN A 213 -13.38 0.13 -3.31
C ASN A 213 -13.25 -1.36 -3.60
N VAL A 214 -14.10 -2.18 -3.00
CA VAL A 214 -14.15 -3.61 -3.26
C VAL A 214 -15.23 -3.88 -4.31
N GLY A 215 -14.84 -4.50 -5.42
CA GLY A 215 -15.76 -4.77 -6.53
C GLY A 215 -16.75 -5.90 -6.22
N ASP A 216 -16.27 -7.02 -5.69
CA ASP A 216 -17.06 -8.18 -5.27
C ASP A 216 -16.33 -8.87 -4.11
N ALA A 217 -17.08 -9.47 -3.18
CA ALA A 217 -16.53 -10.19 -2.03
C ALA A 217 -17.37 -11.41 -1.68
N TYR A 218 -16.71 -12.51 -1.32
CA TYR A 218 -17.33 -13.78 -0.94
C TYR A 218 -16.75 -14.30 0.38
N GLY A 219 -17.52 -15.06 1.14
CA GLY A 219 -17.05 -15.67 2.40
C GLY A 219 -16.91 -14.69 3.58
N LEU A 220 -17.44 -13.47 3.46
CA LEU A 220 -17.51 -12.53 4.57
C LEU A 220 -18.46 -13.05 5.65
N LEU A 221 -18.01 -13.00 6.91
CA LEU A 221 -18.84 -13.32 8.06
C LEU A 221 -19.95 -12.27 8.19
N LYS A 222 -21.20 -12.71 8.35
CA LYS A 222 -22.37 -11.83 8.52
C LYS A 222 -22.52 -11.37 9.98
#